data_AF-A0A9X0D061-F1
#
_entry.id   AF-A0A9X0D061-F1
#
_cell.length_a   1.000
_cell.length_b   1.000
_cell.length_c   1.000
_cell.angle_alpha   90.00
_cell.angle_beta   90.00
_cell.angle_gamma   90.00
#
_symmetry.space_group_name_H-M   'P 1'
#
loop_
_entity.id
_entity.type
_entity.pdbx_description
1 polymer ?
#
loop_
_entity_poly.entity_id
_entity_poly.type
_entity_poly.pdbx_seq_one_letter_code
_entity_poly.pdbx_strand_id
1 'polypeptide(L)'
;MLNLWPKASLIDKITKINVSRLKSLQTITLGAKIVDDKGKVFQSHAHYIADKDGEVDVCRDSSLGGSYSGVSPMGLLWSMKPAPGQKRNSTDEIRCYKTL
;
A
#
# COMPACT_ATOMS: atom_id res chain seq x y z
N MET A 1 -9.20 10.57 1.11
CA MET A 1 -9.39 9.77 2.33
C MET A 1 -8.92 8.35 2.03
N LEU A 2 -8.07 7.77 2.87
CA LEU A 2 -7.59 6.37 2.72
C LEU A 2 -8.48 5.46 3.57
N ASN A 3 -9.00 4.39 2.97
CA ASN A 3 -9.88 3.41 3.60
C ASN A 3 -9.27 2.01 3.50
N LEU A 4 -9.13 1.34 4.64
CA LEU A 4 -8.64 -0.04 4.75
C LEU A 4 -9.73 -0.89 5.37
N TRP A 5 -10.05 -2.02 4.75
CA TRP A 5 -10.98 -2.99 5.31
C TRP A 5 -10.33 -4.36 5.40
N PRO A 6 -10.16 -4.90 6.64
CA PRO A 6 -10.43 -4.29 7.96
C PRO A 6 -9.46 -3.15 8.30
N LYS A 7 -9.86 -2.23 9.21
CA LYS A 7 -9.03 -1.06 9.61
C LYS A 7 -7.73 -1.44 10.34
N ALA A 8 -7.72 -2.59 11.00
CA ALA A 8 -6.53 -3.23 11.57
C ALA A 8 -6.74 -4.74 11.47
N SER A 9 -5.83 -5.43 10.81
CA SER A 9 -5.86 -6.89 10.69
C SER A 9 -4.45 -7.43 10.51
N LEU A 10 -4.29 -8.72 10.79
CA LEU A 10 -3.11 -9.46 10.35
C LEU A 10 -2.98 -9.33 8.82
N ILE A 11 -1.74 -9.36 8.33
CA ILE A 11 -1.39 -9.24 6.91
C ILE A 11 -2.33 -10.05 6.00
N ASP A 12 -2.71 -11.23 6.44
CA ASP A 12 -3.51 -12.19 5.67
C ASP A 12 -5.00 -11.82 5.54
N LYS A 13 -5.46 -10.77 6.22
CA LYS A 13 -6.87 -10.39 6.28
C LYS A 13 -7.19 -9.03 5.66
N ILE A 14 -6.21 -8.28 5.15
CA ILE A 14 -6.50 -7.05 4.41
C ILE A 14 -7.12 -7.43 3.07
N THR A 15 -8.41 -7.18 2.93
CA THR A 15 -9.17 -7.56 1.73
C THR A 15 -9.40 -6.40 0.78
N LYS A 16 -9.30 -5.15 1.26
CA LYS A 16 -9.57 -3.97 0.42
C LYS A 16 -8.79 -2.74 0.84
N ILE A 17 -8.13 -2.11 -0.13
CA ILE A 17 -7.45 -0.83 0.02
C ILE A 17 -8.03 0.14 -1.01
N ASN A 18 -8.70 1.19 -0.53
CA ASN A 18 -9.31 2.21 -1.37
C ASN A 18 -8.88 3.61 -0.92
N VAL A 19 -8.65 4.50 -1.90
CA VAL A 19 -8.38 5.91 -1.69
C VAL A 19 -9.44 6.70 -2.44
N SER A 20 -10.24 7.49 -1.73
CA SER A 20 -11.28 8.34 -2.31
C SER A 20 -10.98 9.82 -2.08
N ARG A 21 -11.81 10.71 -2.64
CA ARG A 21 -11.65 12.18 -2.54
C ARG A 21 -10.33 12.69 -3.11
N LEU A 22 -9.92 12.11 -4.23
CA LEU A 22 -8.81 12.62 -5.06
C LEU A 22 -9.37 13.60 -6.09
N LYS A 23 -8.50 14.39 -6.71
CA LYS A 23 -8.88 15.05 -7.96
C LYS A 23 -9.02 13.96 -9.04
N SER A 24 -9.94 14.18 -9.97
CA SER A 24 -10.09 13.33 -11.15
C SER A 24 -8.74 13.19 -11.86
N LEU A 25 -8.37 11.96 -12.23
CA LEU A 25 -7.09 11.65 -12.91
C LEU A 25 -5.83 12.06 -12.13
N GLN A 26 -5.95 12.26 -10.81
CA GLN A 26 -4.80 12.59 -9.97
C GLN A 26 -3.87 11.40 -9.83
N THR A 27 -2.59 11.58 -10.18
CA THR A 27 -1.53 10.64 -9.85
C THR A 27 -1.25 10.67 -8.35
N ILE A 28 -1.18 9.50 -7.73
CA ILE A 28 -0.90 9.34 -6.31
C ILE A 28 0.16 8.26 -6.09
N THR A 29 0.86 8.37 -4.96
CA THR A 29 1.70 7.28 -4.46
C THR A 29 1.09 6.71 -3.19
N LEU A 30 0.80 5.41 -3.22
CA LEU A 30 0.32 4.68 -2.06
C LEU A 30 1.50 3.92 -1.45
N GLY A 31 1.75 4.12 -0.15
CA GLY A 31 2.83 3.49 0.59
C GLY A 31 2.29 2.57 1.68
N ALA A 32 3.04 1.51 1.97
CA ALA A 32 2.81 0.66 3.14
C ALA A 32 4.10 0.51 3.93
N LYS A 33 3.99 0.57 5.26
CA LYS A 33 5.09 0.41 6.20
C LYS A 33 4.69 -0.58 7.30
N ILE A 34 5.56 -1.54 7.56
CA ILE A 34 5.47 -2.46 8.70
C ILE A 34 6.67 -2.21 9.61
N VAL A 35 6.48 -2.27 10.92
CA VAL A 35 7.56 -2.21 11.91
C VAL A 35 7.53 -3.50 12.71
N ASP A 36 8.66 -4.20 12.80
CA ASP A 36 8.77 -5.45 13.52
C ASP A 36 8.96 -5.33 15.02
N ASP A 37 8.74 -6.45 15.71
CA ASP A 37 9.02 -6.62 17.15
C ASP A 37 10.45 -6.22 17.56
N LYS A 38 11.38 -6.22 16.61
CA LYS A 38 12.79 -5.84 16.74
C LYS A 38 13.08 -4.43 16.21
N GLY A 39 12.05 -3.65 15.86
CA GLY A 39 12.18 -2.30 15.32
C GLY A 39 12.67 -2.22 13.86
N LYS A 40 12.70 -3.33 13.14
CA LYS A 40 12.98 -3.35 11.70
C LYS A 40 11.80 -2.80 10.92
N VAL A 41 12.10 -2.05 9.87
CA VAL A 41 11.10 -1.38 9.06
C VAL A 41 11.08 -2.03 7.68
N PHE A 42 9.90 -2.45 7.26
CA PHE A 42 9.63 -2.90 5.90
C PHE A 42 8.75 -1.89 5.20
N GLN A 43 9.08 -1.56 3.95
CA GLN A 43 8.39 -0.54 3.19
C GLN A 43 8.13 -0.99 1.76
N SER A 44 7.02 -0.54 1.20
CA SER A 44 6.71 -0.61 -0.22
C SER A 44 5.95 0.64 -0.64
N HIS A 45 5.93 0.87 -1.95
CA HIS A 45 5.11 1.90 -2.55
C HIS A 45 4.63 1.46 -3.93
N ALA A 46 3.52 2.01 -4.37
CA ALA A 46 2.94 1.79 -5.68
C ALA A 46 2.28 3.06 -6.21
N HIS A 47 2.41 3.30 -7.50
CA HIS A 47 1.85 4.47 -8.18
C HIS A 47 0.51 4.14 -8.81
N TYR A 48 -0.45 5.05 -8.69
CA TYR A 48 -1.80 4.92 -9.23
C TYR A 48 -2.26 6.25 -9.82
N ILE A 49 -3.24 6.18 -10.71
CA ILE A 49 -4.00 7.34 -11.20
C ILE A 49 -5.44 7.15 -10.74
N ALA A 50 -6.00 8.19 -10.11
CA ALA A 50 -7.39 8.21 -9.71
C ALA A 50 -8.31 8.13 -10.93
N ASP A 51 -9.44 7.45 -10.79
CA ASP A 51 -10.47 7.44 -11.81
C ASP A 51 -11.15 8.82 -11.96
N LYS A 52 -12.14 8.87 -12.85
CA LYS A 52 -12.90 10.10 -13.12
C LYS A 52 -13.60 10.65 -11.87
N ASP A 53 -13.95 9.77 -10.93
CA ASP A 53 -14.68 10.07 -9.69
C ASP A 53 -13.71 10.40 -8.53
N GLY A 54 -12.40 10.37 -8.79
CA GLY A 54 -11.38 10.68 -7.79
C GLY A 54 -11.15 9.53 -6.82
N GLU A 55 -11.30 8.28 -7.29
CA GLU A 55 -11.07 7.08 -6.51
C GLU A 55 -9.95 6.20 -7.07
N VAL A 56 -9.26 5.49 -6.18
CA VAL A 56 -8.33 4.41 -6.49
C VAL A 56 -8.71 3.21 -5.64
N ASP A 57 -8.94 2.06 -6.27
CA ASP A 57 -9.12 0.77 -5.60
C ASP A 57 -7.98 -0.16 -6.02
N VAL A 58 -7.11 -0.54 -5.08
CA VAL A 58 -5.93 -1.39 -5.33
C VAL A 58 -6.30 -2.78 -5.87
N CYS A 59 -7.54 -3.23 -5.65
CA CYS A 59 -8.02 -4.51 -6.16
C CYS A 59 -8.49 -4.44 -7.62
N ARG A 60 -8.76 -3.23 -8.12
CA ARG A 60 -9.29 -2.97 -9.46
C ARG A 60 -8.26 -2.29 -10.36
N ASP A 61 -7.59 -1.29 -9.82
CA ASP A 61 -6.74 -0.38 -10.57
C ASP A 61 -5.31 -0.92 -10.63
N SER A 62 -4.69 -0.83 -11.81
CA SER A 62 -3.32 -1.31 -12.01
C SER A 62 -2.32 -0.34 -11.41
N SER A 63 -1.36 -0.85 -10.65
CA SER A 63 -0.20 -0.04 -10.29
C SER A 63 0.67 0.22 -11.52
N LEU A 64 1.04 1.48 -11.71
CA LEU A 64 1.89 1.95 -12.81
C LEU A 64 3.38 1.73 -12.55
N GLY A 65 3.76 1.32 -11.33
CA GLY A 65 5.14 1.08 -10.94
C GLY A 65 5.42 1.38 -9.47
N GLY A 66 6.69 1.30 -9.10
CA GLY A 66 7.16 1.42 -7.73
C GLY A 66 7.77 0.10 -7.26
N SER A 67 7.27 -0.43 -6.15
CA SER A 67 7.68 -1.73 -5.60
C SER A 67 7.07 -2.91 -6.36
N TYR A 68 5.95 -2.71 -7.06
CA TYR A 68 5.33 -3.65 -7.98
C TYR A 68 4.56 -2.90 -9.10
N SER A 69 4.06 -3.64 -10.08
CA SER A 69 3.19 -3.15 -11.15
C SER A 69 2.03 -4.12 -11.40
N GLY A 70 0.97 -3.64 -12.04
CA GLY A 70 -0.25 -4.41 -12.32
C GLY A 70 -1.26 -4.42 -11.17
N VAL A 71 -2.34 -5.18 -11.34
CA VAL A 71 -3.42 -5.30 -10.34
C VAL A 71 -3.02 -6.36 -9.32
N SER A 72 -2.86 -5.94 -8.06
CA SER A 72 -2.60 -6.88 -6.96
C SER A 72 -3.10 -6.30 -5.64
N PRO A 73 -4.16 -6.88 -5.04
CA PRO A 73 -4.67 -6.47 -3.73
C PRO A 73 -3.61 -6.51 -2.62
N MET A 74 -2.72 -7.51 -2.71
CA MET A 74 -1.62 -7.74 -1.77
C MET A 74 -0.27 -7.22 -2.28
N GLY A 75 -0.26 -6.48 -3.39
CA GLY A 75 0.98 -6.07 -4.04
C GLY A 75 1.86 -5.23 -3.13
N LEU A 76 1.26 -4.30 -2.38
CA LEU A 76 1.99 -3.50 -1.37
C LEU A 76 2.59 -4.38 -0.26
N LEU A 77 2.00 -5.52 0.06
CA LEU A 77 2.43 -6.38 1.16
C LEU A 77 3.55 -7.32 0.74
N TRP A 78 3.40 -8.00 -0.39
CA TRP A 78 4.42 -8.95 -0.85
C TRP A 78 5.64 -8.28 -1.49
N SER A 79 5.48 -7.05 -2.01
CA SER A 79 6.61 -6.27 -2.57
C SER A 79 7.44 -5.54 -1.52
N MET A 80 7.12 -5.69 -0.22
CA MET A 80 7.85 -5.02 0.85
C MET A 80 9.32 -5.42 0.88
N LYS A 81 10.16 -4.40 0.98
CA LYS A 81 11.61 -4.54 1.15
C LYS A 81 12.01 -3.96 2.51
N PRO A 82 13.08 -4.50 3.14
CA PRO A 82 13.66 -3.85 4.30
C PRO A 82 14.01 -2.40 3.95
N ALA A 83 13.80 -1.48 4.88
CA ALA A 83 14.31 -0.14 4.74
C ALA A 83 15.85 -0.21 4.56
N PRO A 84 16.45 0.75 3.83
CA PRO A 84 17.89 0.77 3.60
C PRO A 84 18.66 0.58 4.91
N GLY A 85 19.50 -0.46 4.98
CA GLY A 85 20.32 -0.80 6.16
C GLY A 85 19.79 -1.92 7.07
N GLN A 86 18.69 -2.61 6.75
CA GLN A 86 18.10 -3.65 7.63
C GLN A 86 18.14 -5.08 7.04
N LYS A 87 18.45 -6.09 7.88
CA LYS A 87 18.45 -7.53 7.53
C LYS A 87 17.06 -8.16 7.72
N ARG A 88 16.60 -8.95 6.75
CA ARG A 88 15.20 -9.38 6.53
C ARG A 88 14.70 -10.51 7.45
N ASN A 89 13.85 -10.22 8.45
CA ASN A 89 13.04 -11.20 9.20
C ASN A 89 11.79 -10.48 9.83
N SER A 90 10.69 -11.21 10.06
CA SER A 90 9.49 -10.93 10.93
C SER A 90 8.19 -10.27 10.37
N THR A 91 7.09 -10.49 11.12
CA THR A 91 5.63 -10.49 10.80
C THR A 91 4.87 -9.47 11.66
N ASP A 92 4.37 -8.35 11.12
CA ASP A 92 3.83 -7.26 11.97
C ASP A 92 2.77 -6.32 11.35
N GLU A 93 2.32 -5.34 12.15
CA GLU A 93 1.24 -4.38 11.91
C GLU A 93 1.51 -3.46 10.72
N ILE A 94 0.55 -3.40 9.78
CA ILE A 94 0.67 -2.65 8.53
C ILE A 94 0.08 -1.25 8.69
N ARG A 95 0.92 -0.24 8.46
CA ARG A 95 0.49 1.15 8.27
C ARG A 95 0.54 1.51 6.80
N CYS A 96 -0.64 1.59 6.18
CA CYS A 96 -0.75 2.19 4.84
C CYS A 96 -0.92 3.71 4.97
N TYR A 97 -0.27 4.45 4.08
CA TYR A 97 -0.39 5.90 3.99
C TYR A 97 -0.36 6.33 2.53
N LYS A 98 -0.94 7.50 2.24
CA LYS A 98 -0.98 8.09 0.91
C LYS A 98 -0.10 9.33 0.88
N THR A 99 0.78 9.44 -0.10
CA THR A 99 1.57 10.65 -0.37
C THR A 99 1.03 11.34 -1.62
N LEU A 100 0.96 12.66 -1.58
CA LEU A 100 0.54 13.52 -2.70
C LEU A 100 1.66 13.68 -3.72
#